data_AF-A0A2V9CUI0-F1
#
_entry.id   AF-A0A2V9CUI0-F1
#
_cell.length_a   1.000
_cell.length_b   1.000
_cell.length_c   1.000
_cell.angle_alpha   90.00
_cell.angle_beta   90.00
_cell.angle_gamma   90.00
#
_symmetry.space_group_name_H-M   'P 1'
#
loop_
_entity.id
_entity.type
_entity.pdbx_description
1 polymer ?
#
loop_
_entity_poly.entity_id
_entity_poly.type
_entity_poly.pdbx_seq_one_letter_code
_entity_poly.pdbx_strand_id
1 'polypeptide(L)'
;LVKLDNSWLRIAISKNYHHFFPKAFLSKSGFGEDQANSILNITLVDDYLNKREIKAKPPSVYMKDFKKTNKNLSETMKTHLIDDMDAFGIWTDDYPTFIEKRGERVLAELEFRLKPDLT
;
A
#
# COMPACT_ATOMS: atom_id res chain seq x y z
N LEU A 1 12.47 -4.44 28.56
CA LEU A 1 12.62 -3.93 27.17
C LEU A 1 11.47 -4.49 26.34
N VAL A 2 10.53 -3.66 25.90
CA VAL A 2 9.51 -4.11 24.94
C VAL A 2 10.15 -4.03 23.56
N LYS A 3 10.46 -5.18 22.96
CA LYS A 3 10.92 -5.24 21.57
C LYS A 3 9.71 -5.03 20.65
N LEU A 4 9.59 -3.84 20.10
CA LEU A 4 8.71 -3.54 18.98
C LEU A 4 9.40 -4.00 17.70
N ASP A 5 9.39 -5.30 17.44
CA ASP A 5 9.85 -5.87 16.17
C ASP A 5 8.73 -6.72 15.53
N ASN A 6 8.96 -7.13 14.28
CA ASN A 6 7.96 -7.83 13.47
C ASN A 6 7.57 -9.22 14.01
N SER A 7 8.17 -9.70 15.11
CA SER A 7 7.89 -11.02 15.68
C SER A 7 6.42 -11.18 16.10
N TRP A 8 5.78 -10.10 16.55
CA TRP A 8 4.37 -10.09 16.97
C TRP A 8 3.37 -9.94 15.82
N LEU A 9 3.81 -9.36 14.69
CA LEU A 9 3.03 -9.28 13.45
C LEU A 9 3.00 -10.61 12.68
N ARG A 10 3.92 -11.54 12.99
CA ARG A 10 4.31 -12.65 12.10
C ARG A 10 3.34 -13.84 12.02
N ILE A 11 2.42 -14.03 12.98
CA ILE A 11 1.80 -15.36 13.16
C ILE A 11 0.41 -15.50 12.53
N ALA A 12 -0.44 -14.46 12.53
CA ALA A 12 -1.81 -14.57 11.99
C ALA A 12 -2.11 -13.60 10.83
N ILE A 13 -1.56 -12.39 10.87
CA ILE A 13 -1.85 -11.30 9.92
C ILE A 13 -0.82 -11.22 8.79
N SER A 14 0.31 -11.92 8.93
CA SER A 14 1.43 -11.86 7.99
C SER A 14 1.08 -12.32 6.58
N LYS A 15 0.06 -13.18 6.47
CA LYS A 15 -0.47 -13.66 5.19
C LYS A 15 -1.26 -12.60 4.43
N ASN A 16 -1.59 -11.48 5.07
CA ASN A 16 -2.45 -10.46 4.47
C ASN A 16 -1.72 -9.12 4.23
N TYR A 17 -0.43 -8.99 4.56
CA TYR A 17 0.34 -7.81 4.18
C TYR A 17 0.99 -8.04 2.81
N HIS A 18 0.85 -7.07 1.93
CA HIS A 18 1.37 -7.16 0.57
C HIS A 18 1.96 -5.82 0.14
N HIS A 19 3.06 -5.89 -0.59
CA HIS A 19 3.61 -4.72 -1.26
C HIS A 19 2.63 -4.27 -2.34
N PHE A 20 2.16 -3.03 -2.26
CA PHE A 20 1.31 -2.44 -3.27
C PHE A 20 2.07 -2.38 -4.60
N PHE A 21 3.28 -1.80 -4.59
CA PHE A 21 4.25 -2.00 -5.67
C PHE A 21 5.08 -3.25 -5.40
N PRO A 22 4.97 -4.32 -6.20
CA PRO A 22 5.70 -5.56 -5.92
C PRO A 22 7.22 -5.35 -5.94
N LYS A 23 7.91 -5.98 -4.99
CA LYS A 23 9.39 -5.92 -4.90
C LYS A 23 10.10 -6.23 -6.21
N ALA A 24 9.63 -7.26 -6.92
CA ALA A 24 10.23 -7.68 -8.18
C ALA A 24 10.08 -6.63 -9.29
N PHE A 25 9.01 -5.83 -9.26
CA PHE A 25 8.85 -4.68 -10.15
C PHE A 25 9.81 -3.56 -9.74
N LEU A 26 9.80 -3.16 -8.47
CA LEU A 26 10.64 -2.08 -7.96
C LEU A 26 12.13 -2.32 -8.14
N SER A 27 12.60 -3.55 -7.93
CA SER A 27 13.99 -3.95 -8.15
C SER A 27 14.42 -3.77 -9.62
N LYS A 28 13.54 -4.10 -10.57
CA LYS A 28 13.79 -3.87 -12.00
C LYS A 28 13.78 -2.38 -12.37
N SER A 29 13.04 -1.58 -11.62
CA SER A 29 12.96 -0.11 -11.77
C SER A 29 14.08 0.64 -11.03
N GLY A 30 15.06 -0.07 -10.46
CA GLY A 30 16.24 0.53 -9.83
C GLY A 30 16.08 0.91 -8.35
N PHE A 31 14.97 0.53 -7.71
CA PHE A 31 14.78 0.77 -6.28
C PHE A 31 15.42 -0.34 -5.44
N GLY A 32 16.11 0.07 -4.37
CA GLY A 32 16.72 -0.83 -3.41
C GLY A 32 15.70 -1.58 -2.56
N GLU A 33 16.17 -2.64 -1.89
CA GLU A 33 15.33 -3.45 -1.01
C GLU A 33 14.72 -2.62 0.14
N ASP A 34 15.49 -1.70 0.72
CA ASP A 34 15.03 -0.84 1.82
C ASP A 34 13.91 0.10 1.37
N GLN A 35 13.99 0.62 0.15
CA GLN A 35 12.93 1.44 -0.43
C GLN A 35 11.68 0.60 -0.63
N ALA A 36 11.80 -0.56 -1.28
CA ALA A 36 10.68 -1.45 -1.53
C ALA A 36 9.98 -1.95 -0.25
N ASN A 37 10.73 -2.13 0.85
CA ASN A 37 10.22 -2.57 2.16
C ASN A 37 9.65 -1.45 3.04
N SER A 38 9.42 -0.25 2.50
CA SER A 38 8.74 0.83 3.23
C SER A 38 7.36 0.38 3.72
N ILE A 39 7.00 0.75 4.96
CA ILE A 39 5.65 0.54 5.51
C ILE A 39 4.58 1.24 4.65
N LEU A 40 4.96 2.36 4.01
CA LEU A 40 4.11 3.10 3.07
C LEU A 40 3.91 2.36 1.75
N ASN A 41 4.62 1.25 1.50
CA ASN A 41 4.36 0.35 0.39
C ASN A 41 3.52 -0.87 0.80
N ILE A 42 3.12 -1.01 2.06
CA ILE A 42 2.37 -2.18 2.54
C ILE A 42 0.87 -1.89 2.55
N THR A 43 0.08 -2.80 1.97
CA THR A 43 -1.39 -2.82 2.04
C THR A 43 -1.89 -4.14 2.59
N LEU A 44 -3.07 -4.11 3.22
CA LEU A 44 -3.73 -5.29 3.75
C LEU A 44 -4.71 -5.85 2.73
N VAL A 45 -4.38 -6.96 2.08
CA VAL A 45 -5.28 -7.65 1.15
C VAL A 45 -5.26 -9.15 1.44
N ASP A 46 -6.30 -9.87 1.02
CA ASP A 46 -6.29 -11.31 1.22
C ASP A 46 -5.21 -12.00 0.34
N ASP A 47 -4.68 -13.09 0.87
CA ASP A 47 -3.57 -13.85 0.29
C ASP A 47 -3.96 -14.49 -1.07
N TYR A 48 -5.26 -14.64 -1.34
CA TYR A 48 -5.81 -15.21 -2.57
C TYR A 48 -5.73 -14.21 -3.74
N LEU A 49 -6.12 -12.97 -3.51
CA LEU A 49 -6.06 -11.85 -4.45
C LEU A 49 -4.61 -11.59 -4.88
N ASN A 50 -3.67 -11.57 -3.93
CA ASN A 50 -2.27 -11.28 -4.22
C ASN A 50 -1.58 -12.40 -5.05
N LYS A 51 -1.80 -13.68 -4.68
CA LYS A 51 -1.12 -14.82 -5.34
C LYS A 51 -1.61 -15.05 -6.77
N ARG A 52 -2.86 -14.71 -7.08
CA ARG A 52 -3.46 -14.97 -8.40
C ARG A 52 -3.42 -13.77 -9.34
N GLU A 53 -3.72 -12.58 -8.84
CA GLU A 53 -3.97 -11.41 -9.70
C GLU A 53 -2.75 -10.47 -9.80
N ILE A 54 -2.11 -10.16 -8.67
CA ILE A 54 -1.05 -9.14 -8.57
C ILE A 54 0.32 -9.70 -8.98
N LYS A 55 0.78 -10.80 -8.35
CA LYS A 55 2.09 -11.43 -8.63
C LYS A 55 3.24 -10.39 -8.66
N ALA A 56 3.89 -10.24 -9.82
CA ALA A 56 4.96 -9.27 -10.07
C ALA A 56 4.52 -8.15 -11.03
N LYS A 57 3.21 -8.02 -11.29
CA LYS A 57 2.66 -6.98 -12.17
C LYS A 57 2.69 -5.63 -11.46
N PRO A 58 2.97 -4.54 -12.18
CA PRO A 58 2.91 -3.22 -11.58
C PRO A 58 1.46 -2.75 -11.35
N PRO A 59 1.23 -1.75 -10.48
CA PRO A 59 -0.10 -1.23 -10.15
C PRO A 59 -0.95 -0.84 -11.35
N SER A 60 -0.37 -0.19 -12.36
CA SER A 60 -1.06 0.23 -13.58
C SER A 60 -1.71 -0.93 -14.34
N VAL A 61 -1.27 -2.17 -14.10
CA VAL A 61 -1.83 -3.38 -14.70
C VAL A 61 -2.91 -3.98 -13.80
N TYR A 62 -2.56 -4.40 -12.58
CA TYR A 62 -3.53 -5.13 -11.75
C TYR A 62 -4.67 -4.23 -11.23
N MET A 63 -4.42 -2.93 -11.01
CA MET A 63 -5.47 -1.99 -10.58
C MET A 63 -6.49 -1.74 -11.69
N LYS A 64 -6.10 -1.84 -12.97
CA LYS A 64 -7.06 -1.75 -14.08
C LYS A 64 -8.03 -2.92 -14.07
N ASP A 65 -7.56 -4.11 -13.69
CA ASP A 65 -8.41 -5.28 -13.58
C ASP A 65 -9.35 -5.17 -12.37
N PHE A 66 -8.84 -4.70 -11.22
CA PHE A 66 -9.69 -4.40 -10.06
C PHE A 66 -10.72 -3.31 -10.35
N LYS A 67 -10.40 -2.29 -11.15
CA LYS A 67 -11.34 -1.23 -11.54
C LYS A 67 -12.52 -1.78 -12.36
N LYS A 68 -12.33 -2.87 -13.11
CA LYS A 68 -13.40 -3.52 -13.89
C LYS A 68 -14.34 -4.34 -13.00
N THR A 69 -13.81 -4.96 -11.94
CA THR A 69 -14.55 -5.96 -11.15
C THR A 69 -15.07 -5.42 -9.82
N ASN A 70 -14.41 -4.42 -9.23
CA ASN A 70 -14.79 -3.81 -7.96
C ASN A 70 -15.41 -2.42 -8.17
N LYS A 71 -16.75 -2.34 -8.12
CA LYS A 71 -17.50 -1.07 -8.22
C LYS A 71 -17.19 -0.09 -7.09
N ASN A 72 -16.70 -0.59 -5.95
CA ASN A 72 -16.36 0.18 -4.76
C ASN A 72 -14.84 0.38 -4.62
N LEU A 73 -14.06 0.24 -5.70
CA LEU A 73 -12.60 0.32 -5.64
C LEU A 73 -12.13 1.62 -5.01
N SER A 74 -12.69 2.77 -5.41
CA SER A 74 -12.31 4.07 -4.84
C SER A 74 -12.51 4.12 -3.32
N GLU A 75 -13.67 3.65 -2.84
CA GLU A 75 -13.96 3.63 -1.40
C GLU A 75 -13.07 2.63 -0.66
N THR A 76 -12.79 1.49 -1.28
CA THR A 76 -11.85 0.49 -0.74
C THR A 76 -10.46 1.10 -0.57
N MET A 77 -9.97 1.85 -1.57
CA MET A 77 -8.63 2.45 -1.53
C MET A 77 -8.48 3.53 -0.46
N LYS A 78 -9.54 4.30 -0.16
CA LYS A 78 -9.54 5.24 0.97
C LYS A 78 -9.28 4.55 2.30
N THR A 79 -9.78 3.33 2.51
CA THR A 79 -9.48 2.55 3.73
C THR A 79 -8.00 2.18 3.86
N HIS A 80 -7.25 2.23 2.75
CA HIS A 80 -5.80 2.04 2.70
C HIS A 80 -5.01 3.36 2.69
N LEU A 81 -5.68 4.48 2.94
CA LEU A 81 -5.12 5.84 2.93
C LEU A 81 -4.59 6.23 1.54
N ILE A 82 -5.33 5.79 0.51
CA ILE A 82 -5.10 6.11 -0.90
C ILE A 82 -6.38 6.77 -1.41
N ASP A 83 -6.43 8.10 -1.32
CA ASP A 83 -7.66 8.86 -1.52
C ASP A 83 -7.94 9.09 -3.02
N ASP A 84 -7.09 9.87 -3.68
CA ASP A 84 -7.18 10.14 -5.11
C ASP A 84 -6.20 9.24 -5.87
N MET A 85 -6.70 8.11 -6.38
CA MET A 85 -5.88 7.16 -7.13
C MET A 85 -5.23 7.79 -8.38
N ASP A 86 -5.84 8.82 -8.97
CA ASP A 86 -5.31 9.48 -10.16
C ASP A 86 -4.09 10.36 -9.81
N ALA A 87 -4.09 10.97 -8.62
CA ALA A 87 -2.97 11.77 -8.11
C ALA A 87 -1.83 10.96 -7.47
N PHE A 88 -2.07 9.70 -7.08
CA PHE A 88 -1.12 8.87 -6.32
C PHE A 88 -0.11 8.11 -7.20
N GLY A 89 -0.03 8.40 -8.50
CA GLY A 89 0.95 7.75 -9.40
C GLY A 89 0.65 6.28 -9.72
N ILE A 90 -0.53 5.77 -9.35
CA ILE A 90 -0.89 4.34 -9.47
C ILE A 90 -0.99 3.92 -10.94
N TRP A 91 -1.60 4.75 -11.79
CA TRP A 91 -1.88 4.39 -13.18
C TRP A 91 -0.67 4.50 -14.11
N THR A 92 0.38 5.17 -13.66
CA THR A 92 1.64 5.39 -14.39
C THR A 92 2.83 4.69 -13.75
N ASP A 93 2.60 3.88 -12.71
CA ASP A 93 3.62 3.18 -11.95
C ASP A 93 4.69 4.09 -11.31
N ASP A 94 4.29 5.31 -10.95
CA ASP A 94 5.15 6.32 -10.33
C ASP A 94 5.26 6.06 -8.83
N TYR A 95 6.21 5.20 -8.48
CA TYR A 95 6.46 4.80 -7.10
C TYR A 95 6.88 5.95 -6.17
N PRO A 96 7.78 6.88 -6.57
CA PRO A 96 8.09 8.06 -5.76
C PRO A 96 6.84 8.88 -5.39
N THR A 97 6.00 9.22 -6.38
CA THR A 97 4.76 9.96 -6.14
C THR A 97 3.81 9.19 -5.21
N PHE A 98 3.70 7.87 -5.38
CA PHE A 98 2.88 7.02 -4.52
C PHE A 98 3.33 7.09 -3.04
N ILE A 99 4.64 6.93 -2.78
CA ILE A 99 5.17 6.94 -1.42
C ILE A 99 5.01 8.31 -0.77
N GLU A 100 5.26 9.39 -1.51
CA GLU A 100 5.10 10.76 -1.02
C GLU A 100 3.64 11.04 -0.65
N LYS A 101 2.70 10.86 -1.59
CA LYS A 101 1.28 11.13 -1.37
C LYS A 101 0.67 10.27 -0.27
N ARG A 102 1.02 8.99 -0.24
CA ARG A 102 0.56 8.10 0.83
C ARG A 102 1.20 8.46 2.17
N GLY A 103 2.46 8.89 2.18
CA GLY A 103 3.15 9.38 3.37
C GLY A 103 2.47 10.62 3.97
N GLU A 104 2.15 11.61 3.13
CA GLU A 104 1.36 12.79 3.52
C GLU A 104 0.03 12.39 4.15
N ARG A 105 -0.71 11.46 3.51
CA ARG A 105 -2.02 11.02 3.99
C ARG A 105 -1.94 10.22 5.30
N VAL A 106 -0.93 9.37 5.45
CA VAL A 106 -0.65 8.63 6.70
C VAL A 106 -0.29 9.60 7.82
N LEU A 107 0.54 10.60 7.56
CA LEU A 107 0.89 11.62 8.54
C LEU A 107 -0.37 12.38 9.00
N ALA A 108 -1.20 12.84 8.07
CA ALA A 108 -2.46 13.51 8.39
C ALA A 108 -3.38 12.63 9.25
N GLU A 109 -3.48 11.33 8.96
CA GLU A 109 -4.25 10.38 9.78
C GLU A 109 -3.71 10.25 11.20
N LEU A 110 -2.38 10.19 11.34
CA LEU A 110 -1.73 10.10 12.64
C LEU A 110 -1.93 11.37 13.45
N GLU A 111 -1.77 12.55 12.82
CA GLU A 111 -1.99 13.84 13.46
C GLU A 111 -3.43 13.98 13.95
N PHE A 112 -4.41 13.63 13.11
CA PHE A 112 -5.83 13.63 13.48
C PHE A 112 -6.11 12.75 14.69
N ARG A 113 -5.52 11.55 14.76
CA ARG A 113 -5.72 10.61 15.88
C ARG A 113 -5.00 10.99 17.16
N LEU A 114 -3.83 11.62 17.04
CA LEU A 114 -2.99 12.01 18.18
C LEU A 114 -3.39 13.37 18.77
N LYS A 115 -4.00 14.24 17.96
CA LYS A 115 -4.54 15.53 18.35
C LYS A 115 -6.04 15.58 18.03
N PRO A 116 -6.87 14.71 18.65
CA PRO A 116 -8.30 14.82 18.45
C PRO A 116 -8.75 16.19 18.96
N ASP A 117 -9.52 16.93 18.14
CA ASP A 117 -10.16 18.15 18.59
C ASP A 117 -10.97 17.83 19.85
N LEU A 118 -10.60 18.45 20.97
CA LEU A 118 -11.34 18.39 22.24
C LEU A 118 -12.54 19.34 22.13
N THR A 119 -13.45 19.05 21.21
CA THR A 119 -14.73 19.77 21.06
C THR A 119 -15.89 18.88 21.45
#